data_AF-A0A975C420-F1
#
_entry.id   AF-A0A975C420-F1
#
_cell.length_a   1.000
_cell.length_b   1.000
_cell.length_c   1.000
_cell.angle_alpha   90.00
_cell.angle_beta   90.00
_cell.angle_gamma   90.00
#
_symmetry.space_group_name_H-M   'P 1'
#
loop_
_entity.id
_entity.type
_entity.pdbx_description
1 polymer ?
#
loop_
_entity_poly.entity_id
_entity_poly.type
_entity_poly.pdbx_seq_one_letter_code
_entity_poly.pdbx_strand_id
1 'polypeptide(L)'
;MRRRRIFIAGAAVAVVLLLTAGYLLFIAKPAPFPSDEQALIDELNTHSIGAAIEQVLDVFPVEERFQFVPFVTDEKDYGMSFWVWKDLRWQPAFITYSGEPRVWKVREGDPSTYRIVWNISPESSLSTLNC
;
A
#
# COMPACT_ATOMS: atom_id res chain seq x y z
N MET A 1 48.87 -21.85 10.17
CA MET A 1 47.70 -22.40 9.43
C MET A 1 46.37 -22.36 10.20
N ARG A 2 46.32 -22.70 11.51
CA ARG A 2 45.08 -22.74 12.32
C ARG A 2 44.32 -21.40 12.41
N ARG A 3 45.02 -20.27 12.58
CA ARG A 3 44.42 -18.91 12.61
C ARG A 3 43.74 -18.53 11.28
N ARG A 4 44.38 -18.80 10.13
CA ARG A 4 43.78 -18.56 8.80
C ARG A 4 42.48 -19.34 8.58
N ARG A 5 42.41 -20.59 9.05
CA ARG A 5 41.19 -21.41 8.97
C ARG A 5 40.05 -20.84 9.82
N ILE A 6 40.35 -20.30 11.00
CA ILE A 6 39.36 -19.65 11.88
C ILE A 6 38.82 -18.36 11.23
N PHE A 7 39.68 -17.55 10.61
CA PHE A 7 39.25 -16.35 9.87
C PHE A 7 38.37 -16.69 8.66
N ILE A 8 38.74 -17.71 7.88
CA ILE A 8 37.94 -18.15 6.73
C ILE A 8 36.58 -18.70 7.17
N ALA A 9 36.54 -19.50 8.24
CA ALA A 9 35.29 -20.01 8.81
C ALA A 9 34.41 -18.87 9.35
N GLY A 10 35.00 -17.88 10.04
CA GLY A 10 34.28 -16.70 10.51
C GLY A 10 33.70 -15.87 9.37
N ALA A 11 34.46 -15.65 8.30
CA ALA A 11 33.99 -14.95 7.10
C ALA A 11 32.85 -15.70 6.41
N ALA A 12 32.95 -17.03 6.28
CA ALA A 12 31.87 -17.85 5.71
C ALA A 12 30.59 -17.75 6.53
N VAL A 13 30.68 -17.82 7.87
CA VAL A 13 29.52 -17.65 8.76
C VAL A 13 28.91 -16.26 8.62
N ALA A 14 29.73 -15.20 8.54
CA ALA A 14 29.24 -13.84 8.34
C ALA A 14 28.49 -13.68 7.01
N VAL A 15 28.98 -14.28 5.92
CA VAL A 15 28.29 -14.27 4.62
C VAL A 15 26.95 -14.99 4.70
N VAL A 16 26.90 -16.16 5.34
CA VAL A 16 25.64 -16.91 5.52
C VAL A 16 24.62 -16.09 6.32
N LEU A 17 25.05 -15.43 7.40
CA LEU A 17 24.18 -14.56 8.19
C LEU A 17 23.65 -13.37 7.39
N LEU A 18 24.50 -12.73 6.57
CA LEU A 18 24.08 -11.62 5.71
C LEU A 18 23.07 -12.05 4.66
N LEU A 19 23.30 -13.18 3.99
CA LEU A 19 22.36 -13.75 3.02
C LEU A 19 21.02 -14.11 3.68
N THR A 20 21.08 -14.69 4.89
CA THR A 20 19.88 -15.05 5.65
C THR A 20 19.10 -13.81 6.06
N ALA A 21 19.77 -12.78 6.58
CA ALA A 21 19.14 -11.51 6.94
C ALA A 21 18.51 -10.84 5.71
N GLY A 22 19.21 -10.79 4.58
CA GLY A 22 18.68 -10.25 3.33
C GLY A 22 17.45 -11.02 2.84
N TYR A 23 17.47 -12.34 2.89
CA TYR A 23 16.34 -13.19 2.53
C TYR A 23 15.13 -12.98 3.46
N LEU A 24 15.35 -12.86 4.77
CA LEU A 24 14.29 -12.59 5.74
C LEU A 24 13.61 -11.23 5.51
N LEU A 25 14.37 -10.21 5.11
CA LEU A 25 13.80 -8.89 4.77
C LEU A 25 12.90 -8.96 3.53
N PHE A 26 13.20 -9.84 2.57
CA PHE A 26 12.38 -10.03 1.37
C PHE A 26 11.04 -10.72 1.66
N ILE A 27 11.02 -11.67 2.60
CA ILE A 27 9.81 -12.47 2.94
C ILE A 27 9.06 -11.89 4.14
N ALA A 28 9.59 -10.85 4.78
CA ALA A 28 8.96 -10.20 5.92
C ALA A 28 7.49 -9.90 5.63
N LYS A 29 6.62 -10.37 6.53
CA LYS A 29 5.19 -10.08 6.48
C LYS A 29 4.96 -8.58 6.66
N PRO A 30 3.89 -8.04 6.07
CA PRO A 30 3.51 -6.66 6.30
C PRO A 30 3.32 -6.37 7.77
N ALA A 31 3.80 -5.21 8.21
CA ALA A 31 3.36 -4.67 9.49
C ALA A 31 1.86 -4.36 9.40
N PRO A 32 1.15 -4.27 10.55
CA PRO A 32 -0.21 -3.75 10.57
C PRO A 32 -0.31 -2.42 9.82
N PHE A 33 -1.41 -2.22 9.09
CA PHE A 33 -1.66 -0.95 8.44
C PHE A 33 -1.78 0.17 9.49
N PRO A 34 -1.33 1.41 9.20
CA PRO A 34 -1.45 2.50 10.17
C PRO A 34 -2.91 2.69 10.60
N SER A 35 -3.14 2.73 11.90
CA SER A 35 -4.46 2.97 12.49
C SER A 35 -4.71 4.44 12.83
N ASP A 36 -3.68 5.29 12.68
CA ASP A 36 -3.77 6.72 12.93
C ASP A 36 -4.23 7.42 11.66
N GLU A 37 -5.47 7.91 11.70
CA GLU A 37 -6.09 8.64 10.59
C GLU A 37 -5.31 9.88 10.21
N GLN A 38 -4.80 10.65 11.18
CA GLN A 38 -4.09 11.89 10.89
C GLN A 38 -2.76 11.60 10.20
N ALA A 39 -2.04 10.57 10.63
CA ALA A 39 -0.82 10.15 9.98
C ALA A 39 -1.04 9.71 8.52
N LEU A 40 -2.18 9.07 8.23
CA LEU A 40 -2.57 8.71 6.86
C LEU A 40 -2.88 9.95 6.03
N ILE A 41 -3.62 10.90 6.58
CA ILE A 41 -3.93 12.18 5.93
C ILE A 41 -2.64 12.94 5.61
N ASP A 42 -1.72 13.02 6.56
CA ASP A 42 -0.43 13.71 6.39
C ASP A 42 0.43 13.06 5.29
N GLU A 43 0.51 11.73 5.27
CA GLU A 43 1.25 11.00 4.22
C GLU A 43 0.58 11.22 2.86
N LEU A 44 -0.74 11.10 2.75
CA LEU A 44 -1.44 11.31 1.48
C LEU A 44 -1.31 12.75 0.98
N ASN A 45 -1.37 13.73 1.87
CA ASN A 45 -1.18 15.14 1.53
C ASN A 45 0.26 15.45 1.11
N THR A 46 1.24 14.68 1.58
CA THR A 46 2.64 14.79 1.11
C THR A 46 2.79 14.41 -0.37
N HIS A 47 1.93 13.52 -0.87
CA HIS A 47 1.90 13.11 -2.28
C HIS A 47 0.77 13.79 -3.09
N SER A 48 -0.01 14.67 -2.45
CA SER A 48 -1.13 15.37 -3.08
C SER A 48 -0.62 16.48 -4.01
N ILE A 49 -1.15 16.52 -5.22
CA ILE A 49 -0.91 17.61 -6.20
C ILE A 49 -2.18 18.47 -6.37
N GLY A 50 -3.30 18.06 -5.76
CA GLY A 50 -4.61 18.69 -5.89
C GLY A 50 -5.15 19.20 -4.55
N ALA A 51 -6.47 19.10 -4.39
CA ALA A 51 -7.18 19.45 -3.16
C ALA A 51 -6.62 18.69 -1.95
N ALA A 52 -6.64 19.33 -0.78
CA ALA A 52 -6.14 18.73 0.44
C ALA A 52 -7.11 17.65 0.90
N ILE A 53 -6.58 16.51 1.33
CA ILE A 53 -7.38 15.44 1.90
C ILE A 53 -7.79 15.88 3.30
N GLU A 54 -9.11 15.96 3.51
CA GLU A 54 -9.73 16.40 4.77
C GLU A 54 -9.98 15.19 5.67
N GLN A 55 -10.43 14.07 5.10
CA GLN A 55 -10.89 12.92 5.87
C GLN A 55 -10.61 11.60 5.15
N VAL A 56 -10.17 10.59 5.89
CA VAL A 56 -10.15 9.19 5.42
C VAL A 56 -11.44 8.51 5.86
N LEU A 57 -12.13 7.87 4.93
CA LEU A 57 -13.45 7.28 5.21
C LEU A 57 -13.35 5.91 5.87
N ASP A 58 -12.47 5.05 5.36
CA ASP A 58 -12.26 3.68 5.86
C ASP A 58 -10.95 3.10 5.31
N VAL A 59 -10.58 1.90 5.78
CA VAL A 59 -9.45 1.11 5.26
C VAL A 59 -9.96 -0.28 4.90
N PHE A 60 -9.96 -0.59 3.59
CA PHE A 60 -10.39 -1.88 3.08
C PHE A 60 -9.18 -2.77 2.76
N PRO A 61 -9.00 -3.88 3.49
CA PRO A 61 -8.00 -4.88 3.14
C PRO A 61 -8.42 -5.62 1.88
N VAL A 62 -7.60 -5.49 0.82
CA VAL A 62 -7.83 -6.19 -0.44
C VAL A 62 -7.05 -7.50 -0.45
N GLU A 63 -5.80 -7.46 -0.02
CA GLU A 63 -4.93 -8.61 0.22
C GLU A 63 -3.96 -8.30 1.36
N GLU A 64 -3.11 -9.26 1.74
CA GLU A 64 -2.11 -9.09 2.81
C GLU A 64 -1.23 -7.84 2.60
N ARG A 65 -0.87 -7.52 1.36
CA ARG A 65 0.06 -6.44 0.99
C ARG A 65 -0.60 -5.23 0.31
N PHE A 66 -1.93 -5.21 0.20
CA PHE A 66 -2.66 -4.21 -0.56
C PHE A 66 -3.88 -3.70 0.20
N GLN A 67 -3.99 -2.38 0.32
CA GLN A 67 -5.10 -1.71 1.01
C GLN A 67 -5.73 -0.68 0.09
N PHE A 68 -7.05 -0.56 0.17
CA PHE A 68 -7.82 0.46 -0.51
C PHE A 68 -8.36 1.44 0.53
N VAL A 69 -8.07 2.72 0.35
CA VAL A 69 -8.38 3.76 1.33
C VAL A 69 -9.13 4.90 0.62
N PRO A 70 -10.46 4.93 0.69
CA PRO A 70 -11.26 6.04 0.21
C PRO A 70 -11.15 7.26 1.14
N PHE A 71 -11.22 8.45 0.55
CA PHE A 71 -11.08 9.71 1.28
C PHE A 71 -11.97 10.79 0.68
N VAL A 72 -12.14 11.89 1.42
CA VAL A 72 -12.81 13.11 0.99
C VAL A 72 -11.83 14.28 1.10
N THR A 73 -11.84 15.16 0.11
CA THR A 73 -11.04 16.39 0.11
C THR A 73 -11.79 17.55 0.74
N ASP A 74 -11.06 18.62 1.06
CA ASP A 74 -11.62 19.90 1.52
C ASP A 74 -12.57 20.54 0.48
N GLU A 75 -12.34 20.28 -0.80
CA GLU A 75 -13.24 20.63 -1.91
C GLU A 75 -14.45 19.69 -2.06
N LYS A 76 -14.62 18.73 -1.14
CA LYS A 76 -15.71 17.73 -1.11
C LYS A 76 -15.69 16.72 -2.27
N ASP A 77 -14.52 16.52 -2.88
CA ASP A 77 -14.33 15.46 -3.86
C ASP A 77 -14.11 14.11 -3.17
N TYR A 78 -14.71 13.06 -3.72
CA TYR A 78 -14.59 11.69 -3.23
C TYR A 78 -13.46 10.99 -4.00
N GLY A 79 -12.30 10.91 -3.36
CA GLY A 79 -11.10 10.32 -3.92
C GLY A 79 -10.80 8.92 -3.38
N MET A 80 -9.76 8.31 -3.94
CA MET A 80 -9.32 6.97 -3.59
C MET A 80 -7.80 6.91 -3.58
N SER A 81 -7.24 6.21 -2.60
CA SER A 81 -5.82 5.87 -2.56
C SER A 81 -5.61 4.36 -2.47
N PHE A 82 -4.55 3.90 -3.13
CA PHE A 82 -4.19 2.50 -3.25
C PHE A 82 -2.83 2.31 -2.60
N TRP A 83 -2.77 1.49 -1.57
CA TRP A 83 -1.58 1.33 -0.76
C TRP A 83 -0.96 -0.04 -0.98
N VAL A 84 0.37 -0.07 -0.97
CA VAL A 84 1.16 -1.29 -1.09
C VAL A 84 2.17 -1.38 0.05
N TRP A 85 2.32 -2.58 0.60
CA TRP A 85 3.44 -2.89 1.48
C TRP A 85 4.67 -3.22 0.65
N LYS A 86 5.61 -2.28 0.61
CA LYS A 86 6.85 -2.39 -0.14
C LYS A 86 7.98 -1.74 0.64
N ASP A 87 9.19 -2.28 0.52
CA ASP A 87 10.38 -1.72 1.18
C ASP A 87 10.19 -1.57 2.72
N LEU A 88 9.50 -2.56 3.31
CA LEU A 88 9.18 -2.64 4.74
C LEU A 88 8.32 -1.49 5.29
N ARG A 89 7.54 -0.83 4.43
CA ARG A 89 6.58 0.20 4.83
C ARG A 89 5.33 0.18 3.97
N TRP A 90 4.24 0.70 4.51
CA TRP A 90 3.06 1.03 3.73
C TRP A 90 3.30 2.35 3.02
N GLN A 91 2.97 2.41 1.72
CA GLN A 91 3.05 3.65 0.96
C GLN A 91 1.95 3.70 -0.10
N PRO A 92 1.46 4.91 -0.44
CA PRO A 92 0.51 5.07 -1.53
C PRO A 92 1.21 4.76 -2.86
N ALA A 93 0.66 3.81 -3.60
CA ALA A 93 1.09 3.46 -4.96
C ALA A 93 0.37 4.31 -6.02
N PHE A 94 -0.88 4.69 -5.75
CA PHE A 94 -1.68 5.53 -6.64
C PHE A 94 -2.70 6.32 -5.83
N ILE A 95 -2.93 7.57 -6.21
CA ILE A 95 -3.94 8.47 -5.63
C ILE A 95 -4.76 9.03 -6.80
N THR A 96 -6.08 9.04 -6.64
CA THR A 96 -6.97 9.64 -7.61
C THR A 96 -8.07 10.43 -6.90
N TYR A 97 -8.36 11.61 -7.41
CA TYR A 97 -9.43 12.48 -6.92
C TYR A 97 -10.72 12.28 -7.71
N SER A 98 -10.69 11.45 -8.76
CA SER A 98 -11.89 11.12 -9.53
C SER A 98 -12.70 10.07 -8.78
N GLY A 99 -13.96 10.36 -8.51
CA GLY A 99 -14.95 9.39 -8.03
C GLY A 99 -15.46 8.45 -9.13
N GLU A 100 -14.63 8.10 -10.13
CA GLU A 100 -15.00 7.14 -11.18
C GLU A 100 -14.66 5.71 -10.74
N PRO A 101 -15.49 4.70 -11.07
CA PRO A 101 -15.18 3.32 -10.75
C PRO A 101 -13.97 2.85 -11.56
N ARG A 102 -13.06 2.12 -10.92
CA ARG A 102 -11.86 1.59 -11.56
C ARG A 102 -11.72 0.10 -11.38
N VAL A 103 -11.19 -0.56 -12.40
CA VAL A 103 -10.71 -1.94 -12.27
C VAL A 103 -9.27 -1.88 -11.75
N TRP A 104 -9.09 -2.24 -10.48
CA TRP A 104 -7.77 -2.38 -9.90
C TRP A 104 -7.25 -3.80 -10.12
N LYS A 105 -6.17 -3.91 -10.89
CA LYS A 105 -5.43 -5.15 -11.10
C LYS A 105 -4.36 -5.29 -10.02
N VAL A 106 -4.73 -5.87 -8.88
CA VAL A 106 -3.84 -5.99 -7.71
C VAL A 106 -2.56 -6.76 -8.06
N ARG A 107 -2.66 -7.86 -8.80
CA ARG A 107 -1.52 -8.54 -9.43
C ARG A 107 -1.74 -8.72 -10.92
N GLU A 108 -0.91 -8.08 -11.72
CA GLU A 108 -0.96 -8.26 -13.17
C GLU A 108 -0.75 -9.74 -13.54
N GLY A 109 -1.66 -10.29 -14.34
CA GLY A 109 -1.62 -11.69 -14.79
C GLY A 109 -2.45 -12.66 -13.94
N ASP A 110 -3.01 -12.22 -12.80
CA ASP A 110 -3.93 -13.02 -11.99
C ASP A 110 -5.31 -12.33 -11.87
N PRO A 111 -6.26 -12.65 -12.77
CA PRO A 111 -7.60 -12.05 -12.76
C PRO A 111 -8.39 -12.29 -11.46
N SER A 112 -8.06 -13.32 -10.67
CA SER A 112 -8.73 -13.58 -9.39
C SER A 112 -8.45 -12.48 -8.34
N THR A 113 -7.41 -11.68 -8.57
CA THR A 113 -7.03 -10.54 -7.73
C THR A 113 -7.64 -9.22 -8.21
N TYR A 114 -8.34 -9.21 -9.35
CA TYR A 114 -8.90 -7.98 -9.89
C TYR A 114 -10.13 -7.58 -9.08
N ARG A 115 -10.26 -6.27 -8.82
CA ARG A 115 -11.38 -5.70 -8.06
C ARG A 115 -11.93 -4.50 -8.80
N ILE A 116 -13.25 -4.32 -8.75
CA ILE A 116 -13.86 -3.03 -9.04
C ILE A 116 -13.85 -2.26 -7.73
N VAL A 117 -13.24 -1.08 -7.75
CA VAL A 117 -13.16 -0.18 -6.60
C VAL A 117 -13.79 1.15 -6.96
N TRP A 118 -14.49 1.72 -5.99
CA TRP A 118 -15.21 2.96 -6.21
C TRP A 118 -15.46 3.66 -4.88
N ASN A 119 -15.10 4.93 -4.81
CA ASN A 119 -15.55 5.84 -3.76
C ASN A 119 -16.49 6.84 -4.40
N ILE A 120 -17.73 6.85 -3.95
CA ILE A 120 -18.80 7.63 -4.55
C ILE A 120 -19.48 8.49 -3.49
N SER A 121 -19.77 9.74 -3.85
CA SER A 121 -20.56 10.60 -2.98
C SER A 121 -21.93 9.97 -2.69
N PRO A 122 -22.35 9.89 -1.42
CA PRO A 122 -23.69 9.44 -1.05
C PRO A 122 -24.81 10.30 -1.67
N GLU A 123 -24.50 11.54 -2.06
CA GLU A 123 -25.43 12.46 -2.71
C GLU A 123 -25.58 12.20 -4.21
N SER A 124 -24.76 11.30 -4.77
CA SER A 124 -24.88 10.94 -6.17
C SER A 124 -26.24 10.28 -6.43
N SER A 125 -26.98 10.81 -7.41
CA SER A 125 -28.27 10.27 -7.85
C SER A 125 -28.10 9.05 -8.78
N LEU A 126 -27.04 8.25 -8.55
CA LEU A 126 -26.71 7.10 -9.36
C LEU A 126 -27.68 5.96 -9.07
N SER A 127 -28.47 5.63 -10.09
CA SER A 127 -29.51 4.59 -10.03
C SER A 127 -29.12 3.30 -10.74
N THR A 128 -28.19 3.35 -11.71
CA THR A 128 -27.79 2.20 -12.52
C THR A 128 -26.30 2.25 -12.82
N LEU A 129 -25.64 1.10 -12.72
CA LEU A 129 -24.28 0.86 -13.22
C LEU A 129 -24.41 -0.02 -14.48
N ASN A 130 -24.20 0.55 -15.66
CA ASN A 130 -24.23 -0.20 -16.92
C ASN A 130 -22.81 -0.75 -17.18
N CYS A 131 -22.64 -2.05 -16.96
CA CYS A 131 -21.40 -2.78 -17.18
C CYS A 131 -21.40 -3.50 -18.52
#